data_AF-A0AAV1BM93-F1
#
_entry.id   AF-A0AAV1BM93-F1
#
_cell.length_a   1.000
_cell.length_b   1.000
_cell.length_c   1.000
_cell.angle_alpha   90.00
_cell.angle_beta   90.00
_cell.angle_gamma   90.00
#
_symmetry.space_group_name_H-M   'P 1'
#
loop_
_entity.id
_entity.type
_entity.pdbx_description
1 polymer ?
#
loop_
_entity_poly.entity_id
_entity_poly.type
_entity_poly.pdbx_seq_one_letter_code
_entity_poly.pdbx_strand_id
1 'polypeptide(L)'
;MSIPGRSELVALSENGKLIHSFLQDEWGFLYGAQQEQLVRSLSTLHNDKIIDVLSALHSADLAQLGNWQQSRGQLILIDTITRLDISAKELISALQKLSPAGPALVDGKVAVAAWCEFSDNRPLELLELYALSKDELYEISFVSVAIRMGIKSDSKFFIERAYELLSCGDAGGKKEAVYGLYSVDLQGAGLWQRLIQAFGDALDVCDEPELQSALLKTSFSLFNNVPEDVRHDVESLVLRIWSPESSVQVDEVVRALAFGFDEMRPEFRLRLLSMLKSAEVSPFNVSILDIALSRFFKSGDVLQVRGIIEFFLRKFELEVKFAHFDSVIRSINSSAVAELNDWAVAWLRSGDFLFGKALDESLIESFESQHIFEIDFESYRLADAEYGFIARKSIAAFFLKPKTVASLIISLARSANDNVRDELEALLFTAVLINYPSLADSMLETMAEHEGERASDLIKGALRKIKSYLDGVARAGNPSELRPSEREYQLEWQRSSDEMNDAMRNARRGSFISQIATESLILYGNGMVSWVPEGDKNVTENLKDSSRRIETAMTSFTHSMQIPRQQLLDPVGLDKMLLSYITEKSPV
;
A
#
# COMPACT_ATOMS: atom_id res chain seq x y z
N MET A 1 -5.68 -10.13 -43.28
CA MET A 1 -4.39 -9.47 -43.59
C MET A 1 -3.29 -10.47 -43.24
N SER A 2 -2.28 -10.60 -44.09
CA SER A 2 -1.28 -11.67 -44.04
C SER A 2 0.09 -11.13 -43.66
N ILE A 3 0.83 -11.88 -42.86
CA ILE A 3 2.24 -11.63 -42.54
C ILE A 3 3.04 -11.53 -43.85
N PRO A 4 3.98 -10.57 -43.97
CA PRO A 4 4.76 -10.40 -45.19
C PRO A 4 5.55 -11.66 -45.54
N GLY A 5 5.56 -12.01 -46.81
CA GLY A 5 6.33 -13.13 -47.32
C GLY A 5 7.84 -12.83 -47.35
N ARG A 6 8.68 -13.86 -47.43
CA ARG A 6 10.14 -13.72 -47.55
C ARG A 6 10.57 -12.76 -48.67
N SER A 7 9.95 -12.85 -49.85
CA SER A 7 10.26 -11.97 -50.99
C SER A 7 9.90 -10.51 -50.75
N GLU A 8 8.85 -10.26 -49.97
CA GLU A 8 8.40 -8.92 -49.62
C GLU A 8 9.35 -8.26 -48.61
N LEU A 9 9.78 -9.00 -47.59
CA LEU A 9 10.77 -8.52 -46.61
C LEU A 9 12.11 -8.16 -47.25
N VAL A 10 12.59 -8.97 -48.21
CA VAL A 10 13.82 -8.68 -48.95
C VAL A 10 13.66 -7.42 -49.80
N ALA A 11 12.56 -7.30 -50.56
CA ALA A 11 12.31 -6.12 -51.39
C ALA A 11 12.20 -4.83 -50.54
N LEU A 12 11.61 -4.90 -49.35
CA LEU A 12 11.53 -3.76 -48.44
C LEU A 12 12.89 -3.39 -47.85
N SER A 13 13.75 -4.38 -47.57
CA SER A 13 15.13 -4.15 -47.13
C SER A 13 15.95 -3.45 -48.21
N GLU A 14 15.90 -3.93 -49.46
CA GLU A 14 16.64 -3.33 -50.59
C GLU A 14 16.22 -1.88 -50.86
N ASN A 15 14.95 -1.55 -50.60
CA ASN A 15 14.40 -0.21 -50.78
C ASN A 15 14.59 0.70 -49.55
N GLY A 16 15.24 0.24 -48.48
CA GLY A 16 15.42 1.00 -47.24
C GLY A 16 14.12 1.30 -46.48
N LYS A 17 13.04 0.56 -46.78
CA LYS A 17 11.71 0.76 -46.18
C LYS A 17 11.33 -0.28 -45.14
N LEU A 18 12.18 -1.29 -44.93
CA LEU A 18 11.90 -2.41 -44.03
C LEU A 18 11.47 -1.96 -42.63
N ILE A 19 12.24 -1.05 -42.02
CA ILE A 19 11.94 -0.55 -40.67
C ILE A 19 10.64 0.26 -40.65
N HIS A 20 10.50 1.18 -41.60
CA HIS A 20 9.33 2.03 -41.74
C HIS A 20 8.02 1.24 -41.95
N SER A 21 8.04 0.20 -42.78
CA SER A 21 6.84 -0.60 -43.11
C SER A 21 6.25 -1.35 -41.92
N PHE A 22 7.07 -1.90 -41.01
CA PHE A 22 6.52 -2.52 -39.79
C PHE A 22 6.11 -1.48 -38.74
N LEU A 23 6.80 -0.35 -38.68
CA LEU A 23 6.50 0.73 -37.73
C LEU A 23 5.16 1.42 -38.03
N GLN A 24 4.79 1.53 -39.31
CA GLN A 24 3.51 2.13 -39.74
C GLN A 24 2.32 1.16 -39.78
N ASP A 25 2.52 -0.10 -39.39
CA ASP A 25 1.46 -1.12 -39.37
C ASP A 25 0.85 -1.46 -40.73
N GLU A 26 1.65 -1.51 -41.80
CA GLU A 26 1.18 -1.79 -43.16
C GLU A 26 0.50 -3.17 -43.31
N TRP A 27 0.76 -4.11 -42.37
CA TRP A 27 0.20 -5.48 -42.39
C TRP A 27 -0.92 -5.73 -41.37
N GLY A 28 -1.33 -4.69 -40.62
CA GLY A 28 -2.33 -4.76 -39.56
C GLY A 28 -1.83 -5.39 -38.26
N PHE A 29 -2.66 -5.30 -37.20
CA PHE A 29 -2.33 -5.64 -35.81
C PHE A 29 -1.84 -7.10 -35.63
N LEU A 30 -0.53 -7.31 -35.48
CA LEU A 30 0.09 -8.61 -35.21
C LEU A 30 0.36 -8.78 -33.70
N TYR A 31 -0.26 -9.77 -33.06
CA TYR A 31 0.04 -10.17 -31.68
C TYR A 31 0.23 -11.68 -31.58
N GLY A 32 0.99 -12.13 -30.57
CA GLY A 32 1.20 -13.54 -30.28
C GLY A 32 1.90 -14.26 -31.44
N ALA A 33 1.27 -15.30 -31.99
CA ALA A 33 1.88 -16.18 -32.99
C ALA A 33 2.35 -15.46 -34.26
N GLN A 34 1.68 -14.38 -34.66
CA GLN A 34 2.02 -13.66 -35.89
C GLN A 34 3.25 -12.77 -35.73
N GLN A 35 3.40 -12.13 -34.56
CA GLN A 35 4.62 -11.40 -34.18
C GLN A 35 5.81 -12.35 -34.12
N GLU A 36 5.65 -13.50 -33.45
CA GLU A 36 6.69 -14.52 -33.34
C GLU A 36 7.15 -15.02 -34.71
N GLN A 37 6.22 -15.23 -35.65
CA GLN A 37 6.56 -15.65 -37.01
C GLN A 37 7.31 -14.56 -37.80
N LEU A 38 6.94 -13.28 -37.63
CA LEU A 38 7.65 -12.16 -38.23
C LEU A 38 9.07 -12.03 -37.68
N VAL A 39 9.22 -12.05 -36.36
CA VAL A 39 10.51 -12.01 -35.65
C VAL A 39 11.43 -13.12 -36.14
N ARG A 40 10.93 -14.37 -36.23
CA ARG A 40 11.70 -15.51 -36.77
C ARG A 40 12.12 -15.29 -38.21
N SER A 41 11.24 -14.74 -39.03
CA SER A 41 11.52 -14.50 -40.46
C SER A 41 12.62 -13.44 -40.62
N LEU A 42 12.53 -12.34 -39.87
CA LEU A 42 13.54 -11.28 -39.86
C LEU A 42 14.89 -11.79 -39.35
N SER A 43 14.91 -12.53 -38.24
CA SER A 43 16.16 -13.04 -37.66
C SER A 43 16.82 -14.07 -38.57
N THR A 44 16.05 -14.95 -39.20
CA THR A 44 16.58 -15.94 -40.16
C THR A 44 17.17 -15.26 -41.39
N LEU A 45 16.45 -14.29 -41.98
CA LEU A 45 16.96 -13.56 -43.14
C LEU A 45 18.21 -12.75 -42.83
N HIS A 46 18.32 -12.19 -41.62
CA HIS A 46 19.53 -11.51 -41.18
C HIS A 46 20.70 -12.48 -41.00
N ASN A 47 20.49 -13.59 -40.27
CA ASN A 47 21.53 -14.58 -40.00
C ASN A 47 21.99 -15.28 -41.29
N ASP A 48 21.11 -15.45 -42.27
CA ASP A 48 21.42 -15.93 -43.62
C ASP A 48 22.16 -14.88 -44.48
N LYS A 49 22.38 -13.66 -43.96
CA LYS A 49 23.00 -12.50 -44.64
C LYS A 49 22.25 -12.02 -45.89
N ILE A 50 20.92 -12.21 -45.90
CA ILE A 50 20.05 -11.82 -47.02
C ILE A 50 19.54 -10.39 -46.81
N ILE A 51 19.29 -10.01 -45.57
CA ILE A 51 18.95 -8.63 -45.17
C ILE A 51 19.86 -8.20 -44.03
N ASP A 52 20.04 -6.90 -43.84
CA ASP A 52 20.72 -6.37 -42.66
C ASP A 52 19.77 -5.47 -41.86
N VAL A 53 19.07 -6.09 -40.92
CA VAL A 53 18.14 -5.42 -39.98
C VAL A 53 18.86 -4.34 -39.16
N LEU A 54 20.14 -4.51 -38.82
CA LEU A 54 20.90 -3.55 -38.01
C LEU A 54 21.30 -2.31 -38.82
N SER A 55 21.64 -2.49 -40.10
CA SER A 55 21.94 -1.37 -41.00
C SER A 55 20.71 -0.51 -41.29
N ALA A 56 19.53 -1.14 -41.33
CA ALA A 56 18.28 -0.46 -41.58
C ALA A 56 17.77 0.31 -40.34
N LEU A 57 18.35 0.07 -39.16
CA LEU A 57 17.95 0.69 -37.91
C LEU A 57 18.53 2.10 -37.75
N HIS A 58 17.70 3.12 -37.92
CA HIS A 58 18.04 4.51 -37.62
C HIS A 58 17.21 5.06 -36.45
N SER A 59 17.87 5.70 -35.48
CA SER A 59 17.19 6.29 -34.30
C SER A 59 16.19 7.39 -34.68
N ALA A 60 16.38 8.04 -35.82
CA ALA A 60 15.47 9.05 -36.36
C ALA A 60 14.09 8.47 -36.78
N ASP A 61 14.04 7.19 -37.15
CA ASP A 61 12.80 6.54 -37.62
C ASP A 61 11.82 6.28 -36.47
N LEU A 62 12.34 6.05 -35.25
CA LEU A 62 11.53 5.81 -34.05
C LEU A 62 10.99 7.11 -33.43
N ALA A 63 11.73 8.22 -33.58
CA ALA A 63 11.34 9.51 -33.02
C ALA A 63 10.20 10.21 -33.77
N GLN A 64 9.91 9.78 -35.00
CA GLN A 64 8.88 10.39 -35.86
C GLN A 64 7.49 9.74 -35.71
N LEU A 65 7.35 8.74 -34.85
CA LEU A 65 6.12 7.95 -34.68
C LEU A 65 5.33 8.35 -33.44
N GLY A 66 4.02 8.09 -33.45
CA GLY A 66 3.21 8.27 -32.24
C GLY A 66 3.57 7.27 -31.14
N ASN A 67 3.31 7.63 -29.88
CA ASN A 67 3.73 6.86 -28.68
C ASN A 67 3.45 5.34 -28.78
N TRP A 68 2.28 4.93 -29.27
CA TRP A 68 1.92 3.51 -29.34
C TRP A 68 2.69 2.73 -30.44
N GLN A 69 2.92 3.35 -31.60
CA GLN A 69 3.64 2.75 -32.74
C GLN A 69 5.11 2.59 -32.41
N GLN A 70 5.67 3.57 -31.70
CA GLN A 70 7.03 3.55 -31.20
C GLN A 70 7.26 2.40 -30.22
N SER A 71 6.41 2.26 -29.19
CA SER A 71 6.53 1.16 -28.21
C SER A 71 6.40 -0.22 -28.86
N ARG A 72 5.49 -0.37 -29.83
CA ARG A 72 5.33 -1.62 -30.57
C ARG A 72 6.56 -1.97 -31.41
N GLY A 73 7.04 -0.99 -32.17
CA GLY A 73 8.22 -1.15 -33.02
C GLY A 73 9.45 -1.59 -32.25
N GLN A 74 9.66 -0.97 -31.08
CA GLN A 74 10.73 -1.32 -30.17
C GLN A 74 10.63 -2.77 -29.70
N LEU A 75 9.45 -3.26 -29.30
CA LEU A 75 9.30 -4.65 -28.86
C LEU A 75 9.67 -5.67 -29.95
N ILE A 76 9.16 -5.48 -31.18
CA ILE A 76 9.46 -6.38 -32.32
C ILE A 76 10.96 -6.36 -32.65
N LEU A 77 11.58 -5.17 -32.61
CA LEU A 77 13.00 -5.00 -32.89
C LEU A 77 13.87 -5.63 -31.80
N ILE A 78 13.53 -5.44 -30.52
CA ILE A 78 14.22 -6.08 -29.39
C ILE A 78 14.14 -7.61 -29.55
N ASP A 79 12.94 -8.16 -29.75
CA ASP A 79 12.74 -9.60 -29.96
C ASP A 79 13.55 -10.12 -31.16
N THR A 80 13.64 -9.34 -32.24
CA THR A 80 14.43 -9.72 -33.42
C THR A 80 15.92 -9.70 -33.13
N ILE A 81 16.43 -8.63 -32.52
CA ILE A 81 17.86 -8.42 -32.21
C ILE A 81 18.39 -9.52 -31.30
N THR A 82 17.61 -9.95 -30.30
CA THR A 82 18.05 -11.02 -29.37
C THR A 82 18.30 -12.36 -30.08
N ARG A 83 17.72 -12.58 -31.27
CA ARG A 83 17.84 -13.81 -32.06
C ARG A 83 18.89 -13.74 -33.17
N LEU A 84 19.58 -12.60 -33.29
CA LEU A 84 20.60 -12.43 -34.32
C LEU A 84 21.88 -13.16 -33.94
N ASP A 85 22.60 -13.65 -34.95
CA ASP A 85 23.95 -14.19 -34.83
C ASP A 85 24.99 -13.08 -35.09
N ILE A 86 25.11 -12.21 -34.09
CA ILE A 86 25.92 -10.98 -34.11
C ILE A 86 26.86 -10.95 -32.91
N SER A 87 27.86 -10.08 -32.95
CA SER A 87 28.76 -9.86 -31.81
C SER A 87 28.08 -9.10 -30.67
N ALA A 88 28.61 -9.24 -29.45
CA ALA A 88 28.20 -8.47 -28.27
C ALA A 88 28.26 -6.96 -28.53
N LYS A 89 29.30 -6.49 -29.25
CA LYS A 89 29.46 -5.08 -29.60
C LYS A 89 28.33 -4.58 -30.50
N GLU A 90 27.94 -5.36 -31.49
CA GLU A 90 26.83 -5.04 -32.40
C GLU A 90 25.49 -5.06 -31.66
N LEU A 91 25.27 -6.02 -30.76
CA LEU A 91 24.09 -6.08 -29.91
C LEU A 91 23.94 -4.82 -29.07
N ILE A 92 24.98 -4.46 -28.30
CA ILE A 92 24.90 -3.28 -27.41
C ILE A 92 24.69 -2.01 -28.23
N SER A 93 25.38 -1.88 -29.36
CA SER A 93 25.20 -0.74 -30.27
C SER A 93 23.77 -0.67 -30.81
N ALA A 94 23.13 -1.80 -31.11
CA ALA A 94 21.76 -1.86 -31.59
C ALA A 94 20.75 -1.49 -30.49
N LEU A 95 20.94 -1.97 -29.27
CA LEU A 95 20.08 -1.65 -28.12
C LEU A 95 20.17 -0.16 -27.75
N GLN A 96 21.37 0.44 -27.81
CA GLN A 96 21.56 1.88 -27.59
C GLN A 96 20.81 2.73 -28.64
N LYS A 97 20.80 2.30 -29.91
CA LYS A 97 20.04 2.98 -30.97
C LYS A 97 18.52 2.93 -30.76
N LEU A 98 18.00 1.88 -30.11
CA LEU A 98 16.56 1.71 -29.85
C LEU A 98 16.03 2.56 -28.69
N SER A 99 16.89 2.96 -27.76
CA SER A 99 16.53 3.73 -26.57
C SER A 99 17.52 4.90 -26.34
N PRO A 100 17.50 5.94 -27.18
CA PRO A 100 18.47 7.05 -27.12
C PRO A 100 18.30 8.00 -25.93
N ALA A 101 17.22 7.89 -25.15
CA ALA A 101 16.92 8.78 -24.02
C ALA A 101 17.43 8.26 -22.65
N GLY A 102 18.31 7.24 -22.65
CA GLY A 102 18.54 6.48 -21.42
C GLY A 102 17.31 5.65 -21.05
N PRO A 103 17.31 4.97 -19.90
CA PRO A 103 16.84 3.59 -19.86
C PRO A 103 15.37 3.42 -19.48
N ALA A 104 14.61 2.72 -20.34
CA ALA A 104 13.77 1.63 -19.84
C ALA A 104 14.69 0.43 -19.53
N LEU A 105 15.35 0.50 -18.37
CA LEU A 105 16.51 -0.34 -17.95
C LEU A 105 16.19 -1.84 -17.80
N VAL A 106 14.91 -2.20 -17.76
CA VAL A 106 14.47 -3.60 -17.62
C VAL A 106 14.55 -4.33 -18.97
N ASP A 107 14.08 -3.70 -20.05
CA ASP A 107 13.97 -4.36 -21.36
C ASP A 107 15.35 -4.66 -21.97
N GLY A 108 16.34 -3.78 -21.76
CA GLY A 108 17.71 -3.98 -22.26
C GLY A 108 18.45 -5.13 -21.59
N LYS A 109 18.42 -5.24 -20.25
CA LYS A 109 19.06 -6.36 -19.52
C LYS A 109 18.34 -7.68 -19.80
N VAL A 110 17.01 -7.66 -19.94
CA VAL A 110 16.21 -8.83 -20.37
C VAL A 110 16.59 -9.26 -21.78
N ALA A 111 16.74 -8.32 -22.72
CA ALA A 111 17.16 -8.60 -24.08
C ALA A 111 18.56 -9.23 -24.14
N VAL A 112 19.53 -8.69 -23.41
CA VAL A 112 20.88 -9.27 -23.36
C VAL A 112 20.88 -10.66 -22.72
N ALA A 113 20.06 -10.88 -21.69
CA ALA A 113 19.90 -12.21 -21.10
C ALA A 113 19.35 -13.21 -22.12
N ALA A 114 18.27 -12.85 -22.84
CA ALA A 114 17.68 -13.67 -23.90
C ALA A 114 18.69 -13.94 -25.05
N TRP A 115 19.49 -12.95 -25.43
CA TRP A 115 20.56 -13.14 -26.42
C TRP A 115 21.62 -14.14 -25.93
N CYS A 116 22.00 -14.09 -24.65
CA CYS A 116 22.94 -15.05 -24.07
C CYS A 116 22.41 -16.49 -24.06
N GLU A 117 21.09 -16.71 -24.03
CA GLU A 117 20.50 -18.07 -24.01
C GLU A 117 20.72 -18.85 -25.31
N PHE A 118 21.02 -18.17 -26.43
CA PHE A 118 21.24 -18.85 -27.72
C PHE A 118 22.62 -19.48 -27.87
N SER A 119 23.62 -19.10 -27.06
CA SER A 119 24.98 -19.67 -27.14
C SER A 119 25.78 -19.46 -25.86
N ASP A 120 26.40 -20.54 -25.38
CA ASP A 120 27.19 -20.56 -24.14
C ASP A 120 28.42 -19.64 -24.17
N ASN A 121 28.90 -19.23 -25.35
CA ASN A 121 30.03 -18.32 -25.52
C ASN A 121 29.66 -16.84 -25.41
N ARG A 122 28.38 -16.49 -25.56
CA ARG A 122 27.91 -15.09 -25.56
C ARG A 122 28.13 -14.36 -24.23
N PRO A 123 27.96 -15.01 -23.06
CA PRO A 123 28.36 -14.43 -21.78
C PRO A 123 29.87 -14.11 -21.70
N LEU A 124 30.73 -14.95 -22.28
CA LEU A 124 32.18 -14.72 -22.30
C LEU A 124 32.51 -13.49 -23.15
N GLU A 125 31.90 -13.37 -24.32
CA GLU A 125 32.08 -12.23 -25.23
C GLU A 125 31.71 -10.90 -24.56
N LEU A 126 30.65 -10.87 -23.75
CA LEU A 126 30.27 -9.68 -22.97
C LEU A 126 31.31 -9.30 -21.91
N LEU A 127 31.93 -10.29 -21.25
CA LEU A 127 33.00 -10.02 -20.27
C LEU A 127 34.28 -9.52 -20.95
N GLU A 128 34.64 -10.09 -22.10
CA GLU A 128 35.79 -9.64 -22.90
C GLU A 128 35.57 -8.21 -23.41
N LEU A 129 34.37 -7.90 -23.90
CA LEU A 129 34.01 -6.56 -24.32
C LEU A 129 34.13 -5.55 -23.16
N TYR A 130 33.64 -5.91 -21.97
CA TYR A 130 33.80 -5.09 -20.77
C TYR A 130 35.27 -4.83 -20.41
N ALA A 131 36.13 -5.85 -20.52
CA ALA A 131 37.56 -5.70 -20.24
C ALA A 131 38.27 -4.77 -21.24
N LEU A 132 37.85 -4.78 -22.51
CA LEU A 132 38.44 -3.99 -23.59
C LEU A 132 37.96 -2.54 -23.66
N SER A 133 36.75 -2.25 -23.17
CA SER A 133 36.05 -0.97 -23.43
C SER A 133 35.41 -0.36 -22.18
N LYS A 134 36.11 -0.43 -21.04
CA LYS A 134 35.67 0.15 -19.75
C LYS A 134 35.21 1.61 -19.86
N ASP A 135 35.82 2.40 -20.74
CA ASP A 135 35.58 3.84 -20.87
C ASP A 135 34.64 4.23 -22.03
N GLU A 136 34.30 3.31 -22.95
CA GLU A 136 33.46 3.62 -24.13
C GLU A 136 32.00 3.16 -23.97
N LEU A 137 31.71 2.24 -23.04
CA LEU A 137 30.37 1.71 -22.77
C LEU A 137 29.72 2.41 -21.56
N TYR A 138 29.70 3.75 -21.60
CA TYR A 138 29.02 4.57 -20.59
C TYR A 138 27.51 4.54 -20.83
N GLU A 139 26.81 3.75 -20.00
CA GLU A 139 25.45 3.99 -19.44
C GLU A 139 24.75 2.69 -19.03
N ILE A 140 25.13 1.53 -19.59
CA ILE A 140 24.50 0.24 -19.30
C ILE A 140 25.58 -0.83 -19.09
N SER A 141 25.77 -1.26 -17.84
CA SER A 141 26.61 -2.42 -17.56
C SER A 141 25.80 -3.72 -17.72
N PHE A 142 26.32 -4.62 -18.56
CA PHE A 142 25.79 -5.95 -18.80
C PHE A 142 26.59 -7.04 -18.07
N VAL A 143 27.57 -6.64 -17.26
CA VAL A 143 28.46 -7.55 -16.53
C VAL A 143 27.67 -8.45 -15.59
N SER A 144 26.69 -7.92 -14.85
CA SER A 144 25.79 -8.73 -14.02
C SER A 144 25.03 -9.79 -14.83
N VAL A 145 24.56 -9.45 -16.03
CA VAL A 145 23.85 -10.39 -16.92
C VAL A 145 24.81 -11.44 -17.46
N ALA A 146 26.00 -11.03 -17.90
CA ALA A 146 27.04 -11.94 -18.40
C ALA A 146 27.45 -12.96 -17.33
N ILE A 147 27.71 -12.52 -16.10
CA ILE A 147 28.02 -13.41 -14.97
C ILE A 147 26.85 -14.37 -14.73
N ARG A 148 25.63 -13.85 -14.57
CA ARG A 148 24.46 -14.68 -14.24
C ARG A 148 24.16 -15.73 -15.31
N MET A 149 24.23 -15.35 -16.58
CA MET A 149 23.97 -16.27 -17.69
C MET A 149 25.12 -17.24 -17.88
N GLY A 150 26.37 -16.79 -17.74
CA GLY A 150 27.55 -17.63 -17.82
C GLY A 150 27.66 -18.66 -16.70
N ILE A 151 27.13 -18.39 -15.50
CA ILE A 151 27.07 -19.39 -14.41
C ILE A 151 26.29 -20.64 -14.84
N LYS A 152 25.30 -20.50 -15.73
CA LYS A 152 24.52 -21.64 -16.25
C LYS A 152 25.35 -22.54 -17.18
N SER A 153 26.34 -21.99 -17.89
CA SER A 153 27.19 -22.73 -18.83
C SER A 153 28.50 -23.22 -18.20
N ASP A 154 29.22 -22.35 -17.49
CA ASP A 154 30.43 -22.68 -16.72
C ASP A 154 30.42 -21.96 -15.36
N SER A 155 29.69 -22.54 -14.41
CA SER A 155 29.57 -22.04 -13.03
C SER A 155 30.93 -21.69 -12.42
N LYS A 156 31.94 -22.55 -12.56
CA LYS A 156 33.24 -22.34 -11.94
C LYS A 156 33.94 -21.12 -12.53
N PHE A 157 34.02 -21.00 -13.85
CA PHE A 157 34.71 -19.88 -14.49
C PHE A 157 34.06 -18.52 -14.15
N PHE A 158 32.74 -18.42 -14.28
CA PHE A 158 32.03 -17.16 -14.09
C PHE A 158 31.95 -16.71 -12.62
N ILE A 159 31.89 -17.66 -11.67
CA ILE A 159 32.00 -17.33 -10.24
C ILE A 159 33.41 -16.79 -9.92
N GLU A 160 34.48 -17.40 -10.42
CA GLU A 160 35.83 -16.90 -10.20
C GLU A 160 36.01 -15.49 -10.81
N ARG A 161 35.43 -15.22 -11.99
CA ARG A 161 35.40 -13.86 -12.54
C ARG A 161 34.66 -12.87 -11.65
N ALA A 162 33.53 -13.27 -11.07
CA ALA A 162 32.80 -12.42 -10.14
C ALA A 162 33.67 -12.10 -8.91
N TYR A 163 34.37 -13.10 -8.34
CA TYR A 163 35.28 -12.88 -7.20
C TYR A 163 36.47 -11.96 -7.52
N GLU A 164 37.03 -12.06 -8.72
CA GLU A 164 38.08 -11.15 -9.14
C GLU A 164 37.59 -9.71 -9.30
N LEU A 165 36.38 -9.51 -9.85
CA LEU A 165 35.76 -8.20 -9.94
C LEU A 165 35.42 -7.63 -8.55
N LEU A 166 34.95 -8.45 -7.62
CA LEU A 166 34.72 -8.02 -6.23
C LEU A 166 36.01 -7.58 -5.52
N SER A 167 37.11 -8.29 -5.79
CA SER A 167 38.41 -8.04 -5.15
C SER A 167 39.13 -6.83 -5.75
N CYS A 168 39.24 -6.77 -7.07
CA CYS A 168 40.12 -5.85 -7.79
C CYS A 168 39.38 -4.87 -8.73
N GLY A 169 38.05 -4.97 -8.84
CA GLY A 169 37.24 -4.06 -9.64
C GLY A 169 37.10 -2.67 -9.00
N ASP A 170 36.72 -1.71 -9.83
CA ASP A 170 36.21 -0.40 -9.41
C ASP A 170 34.80 -0.55 -8.79
N ALA A 171 34.27 0.51 -8.16
CA ALA A 171 32.97 0.45 -7.47
C ALA A 171 31.83 -0.05 -8.37
N GLY A 172 31.82 0.34 -9.65
CA GLY A 172 30.86 -0.14 -10.65
C GLY A 172 31.02 -1.63 -10.96
N GLY A 173 32.25 -2.07 -11.21
CA GLY A 173 32.57 -3.49 -11.43
C GLY A 173 32.22 -4.39 -10.23
N LYS A 174 32.50 -3.93 -9.00
CA LYS A 174 32.12 -4.63 -7.77
C LYS A 174 30.61 -4.78 -7.65
N LYS A 175 29.87 -3.67 -7.84
CA LYS A 175 28.39 -3.67 -7.80
C LYS A 175 27.79 -4.65 -8.82
N GLU A 176 28.31 -4.67 -10.03
CA GLU A 176 27.84 -5.58 -11.08
C GLU A 176 28.20 -7.04 -10.82
N ALA A 177 29.37 -7.31 -10.23
CA ALA A 177 29.72 -8.65 -9.77
C ALA A 177 28.75 -9.15 -8.69
N VAL A 178 28.41 -8.30 -7.72
CA VAL A 178 27.39 -8.59 -6.70
C VAL A 178 26.05 -8.94 -7.36
N TYR A 179 25.54 -8.10 -8.26
CA TYR A 179 24.27 -8.39 -8.95
C TYR A 179 24.32 -9.60 -9.89
N GLY A 180 25.50 -9.94 -10.42
CA GLY A 180 25.72 -11.16 -11.18
C GLY A 180 25.53 -12.43 -10.33
N LEU A 181 25.83 -12.34 -9.03
CA LEU A 181 25.66 -13.41 -8.04
C LEU A 181 24.26 -13.41 -7.38
N TYR A 182 23.33 -12.60 -7.86
CA TYR A 182 21.94 -12.57 -7.40
C TYR A 182 21.24 -13.92 -7.60
N SER A 183 20.65 -14.46 -6.52
CA SER A 183 20.01 -15.77 -6.47
C SER A 183 20.87 -16.92 -7.04
N VAL A 184 22.19 -16.85 -6.85
CA VAL A 184 23.10 -17.93 -7.26
C VAL A 184 22.77 -19.23 -6.50
N ASP A 185 22.93 -20.36 -7.18
CA ASP A 185 22.88 -21.69 -6.59
C ASP A 185 24.29 -22.28 -6.58
N LEU A 186 24.80 -22.59 -5.38
CA LEU A 186 26.16 -23.09 -5.18
C LEU A 186 26.12 -24.50 -4.60
N GLN A 187 26.86 -25.41 -5.24
CA GLN A 187 26.93 -26.81 -4.86
C GLN A 187 27.97 -27.02 -3.74
N GLY A 188 27.52 -26.96 -2.49
CA GLY A 188 28.30 -27.33 -1.31
C GLY A 188 28.69 -26.15 -0.40
N ALA A 189 28.71 -26.42 0.91
CA ALA A 189 28.90 -25.41 1.96
C ALA A 189 30.19 -24.59 1.83
N GLY A 190 31.29 -25.19 1.35
CA GLY A 190 32.56 -24.49 1.15
C GLY A 190 32.50 -23.36 0.12
N LEU A 191 31.67 -23.50 -0.93
CA LEU A 191 31.48 -22.44 -1.92
C LEU A 191 30.64 -21.29 -1.36
N TRP A 192 29.64 -21.61 -0.53
CA TRP A 192 28.84 -20.62 0.19
C TRP A 192 29.69 -19.81 1.18
N GLN A 193 30.54 -20.48 1.97
CA GLN A 193 31.46 -19.79 2.88
C GLN A 193 32.41 -18.86 2.13
N ARG A 194 32.92 -19.29 0.97
CA ARG A 194 33.76 -18.45 0.11
C ARG A 194 33.01 -17.23 -0.42
N LEU A 195 31.75 -17.38 -0.82
CA LEU A 195 30.91 -16.26 -1.27
C LEU A 195 30.69 -15.24 -0.14
N ILE A 196 30.34 -15.72 1.06
CA ILE A 196 30.11 -14.89 2.24
C ILE A 196 31.39 -14.14 2.62
N GLN A 197 32.54 -14.83 2.58
CA GLN A 197 33.84 -14.19 2.82
C GLN A 197 34.14 -13.12 1.78
N ALA A 198 33.92 -13.39 0.49
CA ALA A 198 34.14 -12.42 -0.58
C ALA A 198 33.26 -11.17 -0.44
N PHE A 199 32.01 -11.32 0.00
CA PHE A 199 31.12 -10.20 0.30
C PHE A 199 31.60 -9.41 1.52
N GLY A 200 32.07 -10.11 2.57
CA GLY A 200 32.67 -9.49 3.74
C GLY A 200 33.93 -8.68 3.41
N ASP A 201 34.84 -9.26 2.63
CA ASP A 201 36.07 -8.61 2.18
C ASP A 201 35.77 -7.39 1.29
N ALA A 202 34.76 -7.48 0.42
CA ALA A 202 34.33 -6.35 -0.40
C ALA A 202 33.79 -5.19 0.44
N LEU A 203 33.04 -5.49 1.51
CA LEU A 203 32.53 -4.51 2.47
C LEU A 203 33.66 -3.82 3.25
N ASP A 204 34.72 -4.54 3.62
CA ASP A 204 35.85 -3.98 4.36
C ASP A 204 36.72 -3.04 3.53
N VAL A 205 36.73 -3.22 2.21
CA VAL A 205 37.60 -2.48 1.29
C VAL A 205 36.87 -1.30 0.63
N CYS A 206 35.55 -1.31 0.56
CA CYS A 206 34.77 -0.31 -0.18
C CYS A 206 33.50 0.09 0.58
N ASP A 207 33.47 1.33 1.04
CA ASP A 207 32.37 1.93 1.83
C ASP A 207 31.38 2.73 0.96
N GLU A 208 31.16 2.30 -0.28
CA GLU A 208 30.26 2.98 -1.21
C GLU A 208 28.79 2.56 -0.94
N PRO A 209 27.85 3.51 -0.71
CA PRO A 209 26.45 3.21 -0.37
C PRO A 209 25.73 2.33 -1.41
N GLU A 210 26.05 2.51 -2.69
CA GLU A 210 25.47 1.73 -3.79
C GLU A 210 25.91 0.27 -3.76
N LEU A 211 27.17 0.01 -3.39
CA LEU A 211 27.70 -1.34 -3.23
C LEU A 211 27.07 -2.02 -2.02
N GLN A 212 26.94 -1.32 -0.90
CA GLN A 212 26.27 -1.84 0.30
C GLN A 212 24.82 -2.22 0.03
N SER A 213 24.08 -1.36 -0.69
CA SER A 213 22.70 -1.67 -1.11
C SER A 213 22.63 -2.90 -2.02
N ALA A 214 23.55 -3.00 -3.00
CA ALA A 214 23.65 -4.17 -3.87
C ALA A 214 23.96 -5.46 -3.08
N LEU A 215 24.90 -5.39 -2.14
CA LEU A 215 25.28 -6.50 -1.25
C LEU A 215 24.11 -6.93 -0.37
N LEU A 216 23.39 -5.98 0.23
CA LEU A 216 22.24 -6.25 1.09
C LEU A 216 21.14 -6.96 0.31
N LYS A 217 20.74 -6.39 -0.83
CA LYS A 217 19.72 -6.96 -1.72
C LYS A 217 20.09 -8.36 -2.19
N THR A 218 21.34 -8.53 -2.62
CA THR A 218 21.85 -9.83 -3.10
C THR A 218 21.89 -10.84 -1.97
N SER A 219 22.32 -10.45 -0.77
CA SER A 219 22.34 -11.31 0.42
C SER A 219 20.94 -11.81 0.79
N PHE A 220 19.91 -10.96 0.71
CA PHE A 220 18.53 -11.41 0.89
C PHE A 220 18.09 -12.44 -0.16
N SER A 221 18.52 -12.26 -1.42
CA SER A 221 18.20 -13.21 -2.49
C SER A 221 18.83 -14.60 -2.30
N LEU A 222 19.89 -14.71 -1.47
CA LEU A 222 20.57 -15.98 -1.18
C LEU A 222 19.72 -16.90 -0.31
N PHE A 223 18.79 -16.36 0.50
CA PHE A 223 17.93 -17.17 1.38
C PHE A 223 17.07 -18.20 0.64
N ASN A 224 16.85 -18.00 -0.67
CA ASN A 224 16.12 -18.93 -1.52
C ASN A 224 16.86 -20.27 -1.72
N ASN A 225 18.20 -20.25 -1.72
CA ASN A 225 19.03 -21.39 -2.10
C ASN A 225 20.04 -21.80 -1.02
N VAL A 226 20.21 -20.98 0.03
CA VAL A 226 21.24 -21.19 1.06
C VAL A 226 20.99 -22.48 1.86
N PRO A 227 22.01 -23.35 2.02
CA PRO A 227 21.93 -24.49 2.93
C PRO A 227 21.81 -24.08 4.40
N GLU A 228 21.15 -24.90 5.23
CA GLU A 228 20.89 -24.59 6.64
C GLU A 228 22.16 -24.40 7.49
N ASP A 229 23.26 -25.07 7.16
CA ASP A 229 24.52 -25.02 7.90
C ASP A 229 25.26 -23.68 7.75
N VAL A 230 25.06 -22.96 6.65
CA VAL A 230 25.66 -21.63 6.38
C VAL A 230 24.67 -20.48 6.49
N ARG A 231 23.39 -20.76 6.75
CA ARG A 231 22.31 -19.77 6.85
C ARG A 231 22.58 -18.69 7.91
N HIS A 232 23.14 -19.07 9.06
CA HIS A 232 23.48 -18.11 10.12
C HIS A 232 24.58 -17.12 9.71
N ASP A 233 25.51 -17.57 8.88
CA ASP A 233 26.60 -16.72 8.38
C ASP A 233 26.05 -15.67 7.40
N VAL A 234 25.08 -16.04 6.55
CA VAL A 234 24.37 -15.09 5.68
C VAL A 234 23.56 -14.07 6.51
N GLU A 235 22.85 -14.51 7.54
CA GLU A 235 22.15 -13.60 8.45
C GLU A 235 23.09 -12.62 9.14
N SER A 236 24.26 -13.09 9.59
CA SER A 236 25.29 -12.26 10.20
C SER A 236 25.87 -11.25 9.22
N LEU A 237 26.06 -11.65 7.96
CA LEU A 237 26.48 -10.76 6.88
C LEU A 237 25.44 -9.67 6.61
N VAL A 238 24.15 -10.01 6.52
CA VAL A 238 23.07 -9.02 6.34
C VAL A 238 23.07 -7.99 7.46
N LEU A 239 23.18 -8.45 8.72
CA LEU A 239 23.20 -7.56 9.89
C LEU A 239 24.44 -6.67 9.94
N ARG A 240 25.56 -7.14 9.37
CA ARG A 240 26.79 -6.36 9.25
C ARG A 240 26.68 -5.28 8.17
N ILE A 241 26.02 -5.58 7.05
CA ILE A 241 25.84 -4.64 5.93
C ILE A 241 24.82 -3.56 6.28
N TRP A 242 23.73 -3.94 6.97
CA TRP A 242 22.59 -3.06 7.14
C TRP A 242 22.87 -1.86 8.06
N SER A 243 22.70 -0.67 7.51
CA SER A 243 22.61 0.61 8.20
C SER A 243 21.16 1.14 8.22
N PRO A 244 20.53 1.29 9.40
CA PRO A 244 19.19 1.88 9.54
C PRO A 244 19.08 3.36 9.14
N GLU A 245 20.21 4.04 8.94
CA GLU A 245 20.26 5.46 8.51
C GLU A 245 20.05 5.60 7.00
N SER A 246 20.23 4.53 6.21
CA SER A 246 20.08 4.54 4.77
C SER A 246 18.64 4.20 4.36
N SER A 247 17.90 5.18 3.84
CA SER A 247 16.52 4.99 3.35
C SER A 247 16.41 3.90 2.27
N VAL A 248 17.42 3.80 1.39
CA VAL A 248 17.49 2.76 0.34
C VAL A 248 17.60 1.37 0.96
N GLN A 249 18.44 1.20 1.98
CA GLN A 249 18.60 -0.09 2.66
C GLN A 249 17.36 -0.45 3.49
N VAL A 250 16.71 0.54 4.10
CA VAL A 250 15.44 0.34 4.82
C VAL A 250 14.36 -0.21 3.87
N ASP A 251 14.22 0.35 2.66
CA ASP A 251 13.27 -0.15 1.66
C ASP A 251 13.58 -1.61 1.24
N GLU A 252 14.86 -1.95 1.05
CA GLU A 252 15.26 -3.33 0.72
C GLU A 252 14.97 -4.31 1.87
N VAL A 253 15.20 -3.92 3.14
CA VAL A 253 14.83 -4.74 4.32
C VAL A 253 13.32 -4.93 4.42
N VAL A 254 12.54 -3.85 4.24
CA VAL A 254 11.07 -3.90 4.29
C VAL A 254 10.52 -4.79 3.17
N ARG A 255 11.06 -4.70 1.95
CA ARG A 255 10.72 -5.61 0.85
C ARG A 255 11.09 -7.05 1.14
N ALA A 256 12.27 -7.31 1.72
CA ALA A 256 12.67 -8.66 2.11
C ALA A 256 11.71 -9.25 3.16
N LEU A 257 11.31 -8.47 4.16
CA LEU A 257 10.31 -8.89 5.15
C LEU A 257 8.91 -9.10 4.55
N ALA A 258 8.54 -8.34 3.52
CA ALA A 258 7.24 -8.51 2.86
C ALA A 258 7.21 -9.74 1.94
N PHE A 259 8.21 -9.89 1.08
CA PHE A 259 8.18 -10.85 -0.03
C PHE A 259 9.03 -12.10 0.21
N GLY A 260 10.13 -11.98 0.95
CA GLY A 260 11.04 -13.08 1.32
C GLY A 260 10.86 -13.56 2.76
N PHE A 261 9.66 -13.37 3.34
CA PHE A 261 9.40 -13.68 4.74
C PHE A 261 9.68 -15.14 5.05
N ASP A 262 9.09 -16.10 4.31
CA ASP A 262 9.11 -17.52 4.66
C ASP A 262 10.51 -18.14 4.55
N GLU A 263 11.37 -17.51 3.76
CA GLU A 263 12.72 -17.90 3.45
C GLU A 263 13.71 -17.51 4.55
N MET A 264 13.32 -16.71 5.55
CA MET A 264 14.19 -16.30 6.68
C MET A 264 13.83 -17.05 7.97
N ARG A 265 14.72 -17.16 8.97
CA ARG A 265 14.34 -17.76 10.27
C ARG A 265 13.50 -16.77 11.11
N PRO A 266 12.53 -17.24 11.92
CA PRO A 266 11.68 -16.35 12.73
C PRO A 266 12.47 -15.38 13.62
N GLU A 267 13.51 -15.86 14.29
CA GLU A 267 14.37 -15.04 15.15
C GLU A 267 15.07 -13.90 14.36
N PHE A 268 15.49 -14.21 13.14
CA PHE A 268 16.13 -13.24 12.26
C PHE A 268 15.14 -12.17 11.78
N ARG A 269 13.93 -12.59 11.36
CA ARG A 269 12.85 -11.67 10.98
C ARG A 269 12.52 -10.69 12.11
N LEU A 270 12.39 -11.20 13.34
CA LEU A 270 12.13 -10.38 14.53
C LEU A 270 13.27 -9.41 14.83
N ARG A 271 14.53 -9.84 14.66
CA ARG A 271 15.69 -8.97 14.81
C ARG A 271 15.66 -7.85 13.78
N LEU A 272 15.37 -8.16 12.51
CA LEU A 272 15.18 -7.16 11.47
C LEU A 272 14.06 -6.17 11.82
N LEU A 273 12.90 -6.69 12.23
CA LEU A 273 11.77 -5.85 12.64
C LEU A 273 12.14 -4.90 13.79
N SER A 274 12.91 -5.37 14.77
CA SER A 274 13.32 -4.56 15.92
C SER A 274 14.24 -3.39 15.53
N MET A 275 15.17 -3.63 14.61
CA MET A 275 16.11 -2.63 14.11
C MET A 275 15.44 -1.59 13.19
N LEU A 276 14.29 -1.90 12.58
CA LEU A 276 13.51 -0.90 11.85
C LEU A 276 12.99 0.23 12.76
N LYS A 277 12.87 0.02 14.07
CA LYS A 277 12.49 1.09 15.02
C LYS A 277 13.54 2.21 15.08
N SER A 278 14.82 1.91 14.85
CA SER A 278 15.87 2.94 14.83
C SER A 278 16.00 3.66 13.49
N ALA A 279 15.32 3.18 12.43
CA ALA A 279 15.46 3.76 11.11
C ALA A 279 14.82 5.16 10.99
N GLU A 280 15.42 6.01 10.15
CA GLU A 280 14.78 7.24 9.68
C GLU A 280 13.73 6.87 8.64
N VAL A 281 12.47 6.86 9.05
CA VAL A 281 11.30 6.61 8.19
C VAL A 281 11.03 7.89 7.42
N SER A 282 11.83 8.14 6.41
CA SER A 282 11.59 9.18 5.41
C SER A 282 11.59 8.53 4.03
N PRO A 283 10.70 8.98 3.14
CA PRO A 283 9.44 8.31 2.85
C PRO A 283 9.68 6.93 2.22
N PHE A 284 9.80 5.87 3.02
CA PHE A 284 9.72 4.50 2.47
C PHE A 284 8.25 4.06 2.39
N ASN A 285 8.00 3.05 1.57
CA ASN A 285 6.65 2.67 1.20
C ASN A 285 5.92 1.97 2.36
N VAL A 286 5.12 2.75 3.11
CA VAL A 286 4.28 2.25 4.23
C VAL A 286 3.41 1.07 3.79
N SER A 287 2.98 1.02 2.53
CA SER A 287 2.17 -0.12 2.03
C SER A 287 2.97 -1.43 1.98
N ILE A 288 4.29 -1.39 1.72
CA ILE A 288 5.13 -2.60 1.77
C ILE A 288 5.39 -3.01 3.23
N LEU A 289 5.59 -2.04 4.12
CA LEU A 289 5.69 -2.31 5.56
C LEU A 289 4.41 -2.94 6.10
N ASP A 290 3.24 -2.44 5.70
CA ASP A 290 1.94 -3.02 6.04
C ASP A 290 1.84 -4.49 5.60
N ILE A 291 2.26 -4.81 4.37
CA ILE A 291 2.34 -6.20 3.90
C ILE A 291 3.25 -7.03 4.83
N ALA A 292 4.46 -6.55 5.12
CA ALA A 292 5.39 -7.25 6.02
C ALA A 292 4.79 -7.48 7.42
N LEU A 293 4.22 -6.45 8.04
CA LEU A 293 3.58 -6.52 9.35
C LEU A 293 2.37 -7.47 9.37
N SER A 294 1.59 -7.52 8.29
CA SER A 294 0.50 -8.48 8.18
C SER A 294 0.98 -9.94 8.17
N ARG A 295 2.19 -10.20 7.66
CA ARG A 295 2.81 -11.54 7.72
C ARG A 295 3.27 -11.88 9.13
N PHE A 296 3.90 -10.94 9.84
CA PHE A 296 4.21 -11.10 11.27
C PHE A 296 2.96 -11.34 12.12
N PHE A 297 1.87 -10.64 11.82
CA PHE A 297 0.60 -10.84 12.51
C PHE A 297 0.11 -12.28 12.32
N LYS A 298 0.12 -12.77 11.07
CA LYS A 298 -0.31 -14.14 10.73
C LYS A 298 0.63 -15.22 11.28
N SER A 299 1.90 -14.92 11.55
CA SER A 299 2.82 -15.85 12.23
C SER A 299 2.67 -15.89 13.75
N GLY A 300 1.81 -15.03 14.34
CA GLY A 300 1.56 -14.97 15.77
C GLY A 300 2.36 -13.90 16.52
N ASP A 301 3.13 -13.07 15.82
CA ASP A 301 3.95 -11.99 16.41
C ASP A 301 3.14 -10.70 16.64
N VAL A 302 1.89 -10.84 17.12
CA VAL A 302 0.90 -9.76 17.17
C VAL A 302 1.34 -8.59 18.05
N LEU A 303 1.97 -8.86 19.19
CA LEU A 303 2.46 -7.83 20.11
C LEU A 303 3.58 -6.99 19.49
N GLN A 304 4.46 -7.61 18.72
CA GLN A 304 5.57 -6.95 18.04
C GLN A 304 5.04 -6.07 16.91
N VAL A 305 4.05 -6.56 16.16
CA VAL A 305 3.34 -5.77 15.14
C VAL A 305 2.69 -4.54 15.75
N ARG A 306 1.93 -4.72 16.84
CA ARG A 306 1.30 -3.61 17.56
C ARG A 306 2.33 -2.58 18.02
N GLY A 307 3.41 -3.03 18.67
CA GLY A 307 4.48 -2.15 19.16
C GLY A 307 5.28 -1.44 18.07
N ILE A 308 5.30 -1.94 16.84
CA ILE A 308 5.85 -1.22 15.68
C ILE A 308 4.86 -0.15 15.24
N ILE A 309 3.58 -0.50 15.02
CA ILE A 309 2.57 0.48 14.60
C ILE A 309 2.46 1.63 15.60
N GLU A 310 2.40 1.32 16.90
CA GLU A 310 2.40 2.33 17.97
C GLU A 310 3.60 3.27 17.90
N PHE A 311 4.79 2.74 17.59
CA PHE A 311 5.99 3.55 17.41
C PHE A 311 5.88 4.48 16.20
N PHE A 312 5.39 3.98 15.07
CA PHE A 312 5.27 4.76 13.84
C PHE A 312 4.20 5.85 13.95
N LEU A 313 3.04 5.54 14.54
CA LEU A 313 1.98 6.52 14.76
C LEU A 313 2.44 7.69 15.65
N ARG A 314 3.28 7.42 16.65
CA ARG A 314 3.84 8.47 17.53
C ARG A 314 4.95 9.27 16.86
N LYS A 315 5.85 8.60 16.15
CA LYS A 315 7.03 9.26 15.56
C LYS A 315 6.65 10.10 14.33
N PHE A 316 5.64 9.70 13.58
CA PHE A 316 5.25 10.31 12.29
C PHE A 316 3.77 10.71 12.25
N GLU A 317 3.24 11.24 13.36
CA GLU A 317 1.81 11.57 13.55
C GLU A 317 1.15 12.30 12.35
N LEU A 318 1.88 13.20 11.68
CA LEU A 318 1.36 13.99 10.56
C LEU A 318 1.37 13.24 9.21
N GLU A 319 2.22 12.24 9.05
CA GLU A 319 2.49 11.56 7.77
C GLU A 319 1.93 10.13 7.73
N VAL A 320 1.95 9.43 8.86
CA VAL A 320 1.54 8.03 8.96
C VAL A 320 0.30 7.91 9.83
N LYS A 321 -0.81 7.52 9.20
CA LYS A 321 -2.07 7.18 9.88
C LYS A 321 -2.26 5.68 9.96
N PHE A 322 -3.06 5.22 10.90
CA PHE A 322 -3.33 3.80 11.04
C PHE A 322 -4.05 3.21 9.81
N ALA A 323 -4.90 4.02 9.16
CA ALA A 323 -5.53 3.70 7.88
C ALA A 323 -4.54 3.41 6.73
N HIS A 324 -3.24 3.67 6.87
CA HIS A 324 -2.24 3.24 5.88
C HIS A 324 -1.83 1.76 6.06
N PHE A 325 -2.25 1.10 7.14
CA PHE A 325 -1.96 -0.30 7.46
C PHE A 325 -3.16 -1.22 7.17
N ASP A 326 -3.72 -1.13 5.96
CA ASP A 326 -4.93 -1.84 5.55
C ASP A 326 -4.83 -3.37 5.66
N SER A 327 -3.66 -3.94 5.37
CA SER A 327 -3.43 -5.39 5.44
C SER A 327 -3.40 -5.88 6.88
N VAL A 328 -2.83 -5.10 7.80
CA VAL A 328 -2.88 -5.37 9.24
C VAL A 328 -4.30 -5.20 9.77
N ILE A 329 -5.01 -4.11 9.42
CA ILE A 329 -6.42 -3.89 9.82
C ILE A 329 -7.30 -5.06 9.36
N ARG A 330 -7.15 -5.49 8.11
CA ARG A 330 -7.86 -6.66 7.59
C ARG A 330 -7.49 -7.93 8.35
N SER A 331 -6.21 -8.10 8.72
CA SER A 331 -5.76 -9.25 9.49
C SER A 331 -6.41 -9.27 10.89
N ILE A 332 -6.45 -8.13 11.59
CA ILE A 332 -7.15 -7.98 12.88
C ILE A 332 -8.63 -8.33 12.73
N ASN A 333 -9.33 -7.72 11.76
CA ASN A 333 -10.77 -7.92 11.57
C ASN A 333 -11.14 -9.33 11.09
N SER A 334 -10.23 -10.05 10.43
CA SER A 334 -10.42 -11.43 10.00
C SER A 334 -9.98 -12.48 11.03
N SER A 335 -9.30 -12.06 12.10
CA SER A 335 -8.74 -12.94 13.13
C SER A 335 -9.76 -13.28 14.23
N ALA A 336 -9.32 -13.99 15.27
CA ALA A 336 -10.14 -14.25 16.44
C ALA A 336 -10.51 -12.93 17.15
N VAL A 337 -11.73 -12.86 17.67
CA VAL A 337 -12.26 -11.69 18.41
C VAL A 337 -11.32 -11.22 19.54
N ALA A 338 -10.55 -12.15 20.12
CA ALA A 338 -9.56 -11.86 21.16
C ALA A 338 -8.51 -10.82 20.73
N GLU A 339 -8.02 -10.84 19.48
CA GLU A 339 -6.96 -9.93 19.03
C GLU A 339 -7.47 -8.49 18.92
N LEU A 340 -8.67 -8.30 18.37
CA LEU A 340 -9.31 -6.98 18.33
C LEU A 340 -9.53 -6.43 19.75
N ASN A 341 -9.99 -7.28 20.67
CA ASN A 341 -10.18 -6.92 22.06
C ASN A 341 -8.85 -6.53 22.72
N ASP A 342 -7.79 -7.30 22.51
CA ASP A 342 -6.46 -7.01 23.07
C ASP A 342 -5.90 -5.68 22.58
N TRP A 343 -6.11 -5.33 21.30
CA TRP A 343 -5.74 -4.03 20.75
C TRP A 343 -6.57 -2.91 21.35
N ALA A 344 -7.90 -3.06 21.41
CA ALA A 344 -8.79 -2.06 21.99
C ALA A 344 -8.44 -1.79 23.46
N VAL A 345 -8.26 -2.83 24.28
CA VAL A 345 -7.89 -2.69 25.69
C VAL A 345 -6.52 -2.03 25.84
N ALA A 346 -5.50 -2.47 25.11
CA ALA A 346 -4.16 -1.90 25.21
C ALA A 346 -4.14 -0.41 24.85
N TRP A 347 -4.81 -0.03 23.76
CA TRP A 347 -4.83 1.36 23.28
C TRP A 347 -5.65 2.27 24.19
N LEU A 348 -6.83 1.84 24.66
CA LEU A 348 -7.60 2.59 25.64
C LEU A 348 -6.86 2.75 26.98
N ARG A 349 -6.22 1.67 27.45
CA ARG A 349 -5.43 1.67 28.70
C ARG A 349 -4.19 2.57 28.61
N SER A 350 -3.63 2.77 27.42
CA SER A 350 -2.48 3.68 27.23
C SER A 350 -2.83 5.15 27.48
N GLY A 351 -4.10 5.52 27.30
CA GLY A 351 -4.56 6.91 27.37
C GLY A 351 -4.13 7.81 26.22
N ASP A 352 -3.42 7.27 25.23
CA ASP A 352 -2.90 7.99 24.07
C ASP A 352 -4.03 8.35 23.10
N PHE A 353 -4.22 9.65 22.85
CA PHE A 353 -5.28 10.15 21.99
C PHE A 353 -5.15 9.64 20.55
N LEU A 354 -3.91 9.48 20.04
CA LEU A 354 -3.68 8.99 18.69
C LEU A 354 -4.18 7.57 18.51
N PHE A 355 -3.99 6.73 19.53
CA PHE A 355 -4.46 5.36 19.50
C PHE A 355 -5.97 5.28 19.62
N GLY A 356 -6.59 6.07 20.51
CA GLY A 356 -8.05 6.17 20.60
C GLY A 356 -8.69 6.59 19.26
N LYS A 357 -8.12 7.61 18.61
CA LYS A 357 -8.54 8.06 17.28
C LYS A 357 -8.38 6.97 16.22
N ALA A 358 -7.24 6.26 16.23
CA ALA A 358 -6.98 5.16 15.30
C ALA A 358 -7.95 3.97 15.49
N LEU A 359 -8.38 3.66 16.72
CA LEU A 359 -9.44 2.67 16.94
C LEU A 359 -10.75 3.11 16.25
N ASP A 360 -11.16 4.36 16.46
CA ASP A 360 -12.43 4.89 15.97
C ASP A 360 -12.47 4.99 14.44
N GLU A 361 -11.41 5.53 13.84
CA GLU A 361 -11.36 5.81 12.40
C GLU A 361 -11.05 4.59 11.54
N SER A 362 -10.30 3.59 12.05
CA SER A 362 -9.76 2.51 11.20
C SER A 362 -10.20 1.10 11.59
N LEU A 363 -10.43 0.80 12.88
CA LEU A 363 -10.88 -0.54 13.30
C LEU A 363 -12.40 -0.62 13.42
N ILE A 364 -13.05 0.46 13.84
CA ILE A 364 -14.49 0.50 14.14
C ILE A 364 -15.17 1.50 13.21
N GLU A 365 -14.86 1.47 11.91
CA GLU A 365 -15.23 2.53 10.95
C GLU A 365 -16.76 2.72 10.79
N SER A 366 -17.57 1.66 10.96
CA SER A 366 -19.01 1.71 10.64
C SER A 366 -19.85 2.45 11.68
N PHE A 367 -20.50 3.55 11.25
CA PHE A 367 -21.53 4.25 12.02
C PHE A 367 -22.87 3.51 12.03
N GLU A 368 -23.19 2.77 10.96
CA GLU A 368 -24.48 2.07 10.79
C GLU A 368 -24.52 0.74 11.55
N SER A 369 -23.40 0.01 11.56
CA SER A 369 -23.22 -1.26 12.25
C SER A 369 -22.16 -1.13 13.35
N GLN A 370 -22.49 -0.36 14.39
CA GLN A 370 -21.59 -0.14 15.53
C GLN A 370 -21.15 -1.46 16.14
N HIS A 371 -19.85 -1.60 16.37
CA HIS A 371 -19.28 -2.80 16.98
C HIS A 371 -19.72 -2.90 18.45
N ILE A 372 -20.13 -4.10 18.86
CA ILE A 372 -20.51 -4.41 20.24
C ILE A 372 -19.39 -5.23 20.85
N PHE A 373 -18.73 -4.66 21.86
CA PHE A 373 -17.67 -5.33 22.58
C PHE A 373 -18.22 -6.28 23.64
N GLU A 374 -17.70 -7.51 23.63
CA GLU A 374 -17.92 -8.52 24.66
C GLU A 374 -16.57 -8.98 25.20
N ILE A 375 -15.87 -8.05 25.88
CA ILE A 375 -14.54 -8.27 26.45
C ILE A 375 -14.68 -8.84 27.85
N ASP A 376 -13.91 -9.90 28.16
CA ASP A 376 -13.68 -10.38 29.52
C ASP A 376 -12.47 -9.67 30.14
N PHE A 377 -12.75 -8.67 30.98
CA PHE A 377 -11.73 -7.85 31.60
C PHE A 377 -10.98 -8.54 32.76
N GLU A 378 -11.46 -9.71 33.24
CA GLU A 378 -10.77 -10.46 34.31
C GLU A 378 -9.36 -10.90 33.88
N SER A 379 -9.19 -11.19 32.59
CA SER A 379 -7.92 -11.63 32.00
C SER A 379 -6.80 -10.57 32.01
N TYR A 380 -7.16 -9.27 32.02
CA TYR A 380 -6.20 -8.15 31.92
C TYR A 380 -5.68 -7.64 33.26
N ARG A 381 -6.20 -8.16 34.39
CA ARG A 381 -5.78 -7.82 35.77
C ARG A 381 -5.69 -6.31 36.01
N LEU A 382 -6.78 -5.61 35.72
CA LEU A 382 -6.88 -4.16 35.92
C LEU A 382 -6.89 -3.80 37.41
N ALA A 383 -6.20 -2.72 37.78
CA ALA A 383 -6.36 -2.07 39.06
C ALA A 383 -7.69 -1.27 39.09
N ASP A 384 -8.27 -1.08 40.27
CA ASP A 384 -9.56 -0.40 40.44
C ASP A 384 -9.64 0.96 39.73
N ALA A 385 -8.57 1.76 39.80
CA ALA A 385 -8.49 3.07 39.14
C ALA A 385 -8.49 3.00 37.61
N GLU A 386 -8.11 1.86 37.01
CA GLU A 386 -8.05 1.68 35.57
C GLU A 386 -9.42 1.48 34.92
N TYR A 387 -10.40 0.94 35.66
CA TYR A 387 -11.75 0.70 35.11
C TYR A 387 -12.44 2.01 34.72
N GLY A 388 -12.50 2.97 35.64
CA GLY A 388 -13.07 4.30 35.36
C GLY A 388 -12.29 5.04 34.28
N PHE A 389 -10.95 4.91 34.29
CA PHE A 389 -10.08 5.50 33.29
C PHE A 389 -10.36 4.95 31.87
N ILE A 390 -10.37 3.62 31.69
CA ILE A 390 -10.66 2.99 30.40
C ILE A 390 -12.08 3.35 29.93
N ALA A 391 -13.06 3.40 30.84
CA ALA A 391 -14.42 3.84 30.51
C ALA A 391 -14.44 5.28 29.97
N ARG A 392 -13.76 6.23 30.63
CA ARG A 392 -13.65 7.62 30.14
C ARG A 392 -12.91 7.72 28.81
N LYS A 393 -11.84 6.95 28.61
CA LYS A 393 -11.13 6.87 27.32
C LYS A 393 -12.00 6.29 26.21
N SER A 394 -12.84 5.29 26.51
CA SER A 394 -13.79 4.75 25.54
C SER A 394 -14.85 5.77 25.13
N ILE A 395 -15.35 6.56 26.09
CA ILE A 395 -16.29 7.66 25.81
C ILE A 395 -15.62 8.70 24.90
N ALA A 396 -14.38 9.09 25.20
CA ALA A 396 -13.64 10.07 24.41
C ALA A 396 -13.38 9.59 22.98
N ALA A 397 -13.00 8.31 22.80
CA ALA A 397 -12.68 7.75 21.49
C ALA A 397 -13.93 7.52 20.63
N PHE A 398 -15.00 6.98 21.22
CA PHE A 398 -16.15 6.46 20.48
C PHE A 398 -17.44 7.22 20.77
N PHE A 399 -17.37 8.50 21.13
CA PHE A 399 -18.54 9.27 21.61
C PHE A 399 -19.74 9.24 20.64
N LEU A 400 -19.48 9.19 19.33
CA LEU A 400 -20.51 9.12 18.28
C LEU A 400 -21.00 7.70 17.99
N LYS A 401 -20.48 6.69 18.70
CA LYS A 401 -20.82 5.27 18.60
C LYS A 401 -21.33 4.77 19.96
N PRO A 402 -22.51 5.23 20.42
CA PRO A 402 -23.01 4.99 21.77
C PRO A 402 -23.20 3.52 22.14
N LYS A 403 -23.52 2.64 21.18
CA LYS A 403 -23.61 1.20 21.44
C LYS A 403 -22.24 0.60 21.75
N THR A 404 -21.21 1.01 21.01
CA THR A 404 -19.82 0.62 21.27
C THR A 404 -19.36 1.06 22.65
N VAL A 405 -19.58 2.33 23.02
CA VAL A 405 -19.23 2.84 24.36
C VAL A 405 -19.96 2.08 25.47
N ALA A 406 -21.28 1.91 25.35
CA ALA A 406 -22.04 1.23 26.39
C ALA A 406 -21.65 -0.26 26.51
N SER A 407 -21.37 -0.94 25.40
CA SER A 407 -20.88 -2.33 25.46
C SER A 407 -19.54 -2.45 26.20
N LEU A 408 -18.60 -1.51 26.00
CA LEU A 408 -17.34 -1.47 26.75
C LEU A 408 -17.56 -1.21 28.24
N ILE A 409 -18.40 -0.23 28.61
CA ILE A 409 -18.71 0.07 30.02
C ILE A 409 -19.36 -1.15 30.70
N ILE A 410 -20.27 -1.83 30.01
CA ILE A 410 -20.92 -3.04 30.54
C ILE A 410 -19.89 -4.17 30.70
N SER A 411 -19.03 -4.39 29.71
CA SER A 411 -17.95 -5.38 29.83
C SER A 411 -17.02 -5.07 31.01
N LEU A 412 -16.63 -3.82 31.22
CA LEU A 412 -15.85 -3.40 32.40
C LEU A 412 -16.60 -3.70 33.71
N ALA A 413 -17.90 -3.41 33.75
CA ALA A 413 -18.73 -3.62 34.93
C ALA A 413 -18.91 -5.10 35.31
N ARG A 414 -18.81 -6.03 34.36
CA ARG A 414 -18.89 -7.48 34.63
C ARG A 414 -17.71 -7.99 35.48
N SER A 415 -16.56 -7.31 35.41
CA SER A 415 -15.32 -7.70 36.10
C SER A 415 -14.95 -6.76 37.26
N ALA A 416 -15.65 -5.64 37.41
CA ALA A 416 -15.39 -4.62 38.43
C ALA A 416 -15.95 -4.99 39.82
N ASN A 417 -15.32 -4.46 40.87
CA ASN A 417 -15.85 -4.52 42.24
C ASN A 417 -16.96 -3.47 42.47
N ASP A 418 -17.71 -3.60 43.57
CA ASP A 418 -18.89 -2.77 43.84
C ASP A 418 -18.58 -1.26 43.88
N ASN A 419 -17.43 -0.86 44.43
CA ASN A 419 -17.03 0.56 44.51
C ASN A 419 -16.83 1.18 43.11
N VAL A 420 -16.21 0.43 42.20
CA VAL A 420 -15.98 0.86 40.81
C VAL A 420 -17.26 0.82 39.99
N ARG A 421 -18.19 -0.10 40.29
CA ARG A 421 -19.46 -0.22 39.57
C ARG A 421 -20.34 1.02 39.71
N ASP A 422 -20.34 1.69 40.86
CA ASP A 422 -21.07 2.96 41.03
C ASP A 422 -20.56 4.06 40.08
N GLU A 423 -19.24 4.13 39.88
CA GLU A 423 -18.60 5.06 38.95
C GLU A 423 -18.96 4.72 37.50
N LEU A 424 -18.91 3.44 37.11
CA LEU A 424 -19.29 2.98 35.78
C LEU A 424 -20.78 3.22 35.49
N GLU A 425 -21.66 3.03 36.48
CA GLU A 425 -23.09 3.36 36.36
C GLU A 425 -23.28 4.86 36.12
N ALA A 426 -22.54 5.69 36.87
CA ALA A 426 -22.60 7.12 36.72
C ALA A 426 -22.17 7.54 35.31
N LEU A 427 -21.09 6.98 34.76
CA LEU A 427 -20.62 7.26 33.39
C LEU A 427 -21.63 6.79 32.33
N LEU A 428 -22.18 5.58 32.46
CA LEU A 428 -23.22 5.08 31.55
C LEU A 428 -24.45 6.00 31.54
N PHE A 429 -24.82 6.53 32.70
CA PHE A 429 -25.91 7.48 32.80
C PHE A 429 -25.55 8.86 32.24
N THR A 430 -24.53 9.52 32.80
CA THR A 430 -24.27 10.95 32.57
C THR A 430 -23.64 11.24 31.22
N ALA A 431 -22.71 10.40 30.76
CA ALA A 431 -22.00 10.63 29.51
C ALA A 431 -22.73 9.99 28.31
N VAL A 432 -23.31 8.80 28.49
CA VAL A 432 -23.93 8.05 27.40
C VAL A 432 -25.44 8.28 27.32
N LEU A 433 -26.22 7.90 28.34
CA LEU A 433 -27.69 7.89 28.24
C LEU A 433 -28.33 9.28 28.21
N ILE A 434 -27.74 10.29 28.86
CA ILE A 434 -28.21 11.68 28.71
C ILE A 434 -28.09 12.13 27.25
N ASN A 435 -27.01 11.75 26.56
CA ASN A 435 -26.77 12.12 25.17
C ASN A 435 -27.56 11.26 24.18
N TYR A 436 -27.73 9.97 24.49
CA TYR A 436 -28.37 8.98 23.62
C TYR A 436 -29.44 8.16 24.35
N PRO A 437 -30.60 8.77 24.72
CA PRO A 437 -31.62 8.09 25.52
C PRO A 437 -32.24 6.87 24.83
N SER A 438 -32.28 6.87 23.49
CA SER A 438 -32.76 5.75 22.66
C SER A 438 -31.95 4.46 22.84
N LEU A 439 -30.77 4.52 23.47
CA LEU A 439 -29.98 3.35 23.81
C LEU A 439 -30.64 2.47 24.89
N ALA A 440 -31.50 3.07 25.73
CA ALA A 440 -32.27 2.34 26.74
C ALA A 440 -33.06 1.19 26.09
N ASP A 441 -33.98 1.53 25.18
CA ASP A 441 -34.88 0.58 24.54
C ASP A 441 -34.16 -0.27 23.47
N SER A 442 -33.16 0.31 22.78
CA SER A 442 -32.52 -0.37 21.63
C SER A 442 -31.44 -1.38 21.99
N MET A 443 -30.97 -1.41 23.24
CA MET A 443 -29.90 -2.32 23.67
C MET A 443 -29.97 -2.69 25.15
N LEU A 444 -30.10 -1.69 26.04
CA LEU A 444 -29.87 -1.91 27.47
C LEU A 444 -30.98 -2.68 28.17
N GLU A 445 -32.24 -2.46 27.81
CA GLU A 445 -33.38 -3.20 28.39
C GLU A 445 -33.24 -4.71 28.11
N THR A 446 -32.97 -5.08 26.86
CA THR A 446 -32.76 -6.49 26.48
C THR A 446 -31.57 -7.12 27.22
N MET A 447 -30.46 -6.40 27.36
CA MET A 447 -29.29 -6.89 28.11
C MET A 447 -29.58 -7.06 29.60
N ALA A 448 -30.35 -6.15 30.21
CA ALA A 448 -30.70 -6.20 31.62
C ALA A 448 -31.63 -7.38 31.97
N GLU A 449 -32.42 -7.84 31.00
CA GLU A 449 -33.33 -8.97 31.13
C GLU A 449 -32.66 -10.34 30.90
N HIS A 450 -31.46 -10.36 30.30
CA HIS A 450 -30.74 -11.60 30.03
C HIS A 450 -30.33 -12.31 31.33
N GLU A 451 -30.72 -13.59 31.46
CA GLU A 451 -30.37 -14.41 32.61
C GLU A 451 -28.85 -14.58 32.72
N GLY A 452 -28.27 -14.30 33.88
CA GLY A 452 -26.83 -14.44 34.13
C GLY A 452 -25.98 -13.23 33.75
N GLU A 453 -26.57 -12.12 33.28
CA GLU A 453 -25.83 -10.87 33.05
C GLU A 453 -25.33 -10.29 34.38
N ARG A 454 -24.01 -10.38 34.62
CA ARG A 454 -23.38 -9.91 35.86
C ARG A 454 -23.53 -8.41 36.05
N ALA A 455 -23.67 -7.63 34.98
CA ALA A 455 -23.86 -6.19 35.03
C ALA A 455 -25.35 -5.75 35.15
N SER A 456 -26.31 -6.68 35.26
CA SER A 456 -27.76 -6.39 35.19
C SER A 456 -28.20 -5.30 36.19
N ASP A 457 -27.71 -5.34 37.43
CA ASP A 457 -28.09 -4.36 38.46
C ASP A 457 -27.64 -2.94 38.13
N LEU A 458 -26.43 -2.80 37.58
CA LEU A 458 -25.88 -1.52 37.10
C LEU A 458 -26.71 -0.99 35.93
N ILE A 459 -27.02 -1.86 34.96
CA ILE A 459 -27.81 -1.46 33.79
C ILE A 459 -29.20 -0.99 34.24
N LYS A 460 -29.85 -1.71 35.17
CA LYS A 460 -31.14 -1.31 35.76
C LYS A 460 -31.05 -0.03 36.59
N GLY A 461 -29.92 0.22 37.26
CA GLY A 461 -29.63 1.48 37.94
C GLY A 461 -29.62 2.66 36.97
N ALA A 462 -28.83 2.54 35.90
CA ALA A 462 -28.73 3.54 34.84
C ALA A 462 -30.07 3.78 34.11
N LEU A 463 -30.81 2.70 33.79
CA LEU A 463 -32.15 2.78 33.19
C LEU A 463 -33.16 3.53 34.07
N ARG A 464 -33.14 3.29 35.39
CA ARG A 464 -33.98 4.05 36.34
C ARG A 464 -33.60 5.52 36.39
N LYS A 465 -32.29 5.84 36.37
CA LYS A 465 -31.79 7.22 36.36
C LYS A 465 -32.22 7.97 35.10
N ILE A 466 -32.08 7.37 33.91
CA ILE A 466 -32.50 8.02 32.66
C ILE A 466 -34.02 8.19 32.59
N LYS A 467 -34.81 7.20 33.03
CA LYS A 467 -36.26 7.35 33.12
C LYS A 467 -36.67 8.50 34.03
N SER A 468 -36.10 8.57 35.24
CA SER A 468 -36.35 9.66 36.19
C SER A 468 -35.97 11.03 35.62
N TYR A 469 -34.83 11.11 34.90
CA TYR A 469 -34.40 12.32 34.22
C TYR A 469 -35.40 12.75 33.13
N LEU A 470 -35.79 11.84 32.23
CA LEU A 470 -36.75 12.12 31.17
C LEU A 470 -38.13 12.50 31.71
N ASP A 471 -38.61 11.81 32.75
CA ASP A 471 -39.85 12.15 33.46
C ASP A 471 -39.76 13.53 34.12
N GLY A 472 -38.58 13.91 34.62
CA GLY A 472 -38.31 15.24 35.15
C GLY A 472 -38.38 16.32 34.06
N VAL A 473 -37.75 16.08 32.91
CA VAL A 473 -37.81 16.98 31.74
C VAL A 473 -39.24 17.11 31.22
N ALA A 474 -39.97 16.01 31.10
CA ALA A 474 -41.36 16.01 30.66
C ALA A 474 -42.28 16.79 31.63
N ARG A 475 -42.04 16.65 32.95
CA ARG A 475 -42.78 17.39 33.99
C ARG A 475 -42.49 18.90 33.98
N ALA A 476 -41.26 19.31 33.65
CA ALA A 476 -40.92 20.72 33.49
C ALA A 476 -41.68 21.37 32.31
N GLY A 477 -42.14 20.55 31.35
CA GLY A 477 -42.96 20.99 30.22
C GLY A 477 -42.17 21.81 29.21
N ASN A 478 -42.91 22.49 28.33
CA ASN A 478 -42.33 23.40 27.34
C ASN A 478 -42.76 24.83 27.70
N PRO A 479 -42.09 25.49 28.66
CA PRO A 479 -42.49 26.80 29.15
C PRO A 479 -42.56 27.77 27.98
N SER A 480 -43.64 28.53 27.90
CA SER A 480 -43.87 29.52 26.84
C SER A 480 -42.73 30.53 26.70
N GLU A 481 -42.03 30.79 27.79
CA GLU A 481 -40.91 31.70 27.96
C GLU A 481 -39.62 31.21 27.27
N LEU A 482 -39.49 29.91 27.03
CA LEU A 482 -38.34 29.33 26.32
C LEU A 482 -38.65 29.02 24.86
N ARG A 483 -39.85 29.37 24.37
CA ARG A 483 -40.16 29.24 22.95
C ARG A 483 -39.45 30.35 22.18
N PRO A 484 -38.71 30.03 21.12
CA PRO A 484 -38.23 31.05 20.22
C PRO A 484 -39.42 31.83 19.65
N SER A 485 -39.25 33.13 19.51
CA SER A 485 -40.21 33.98 18.81
C SER A 485 -40.35 33.54 17.35
N GLU A 486 -41.49 33.84 16.71
CA GLU A 486 -41.67 33.53 15.27
C GLU A 486 -40.55 34.12 14.40
N ARG A 487 -40.01 35.27 14.82
CA ARG A 487 -38.88 35.92 14.13
C ARG A 487 -37.59 35.11 14.25
N GLU A 488 -37.28 34.57 15.42
CA GLU A 488 -36.11 33.70 15.62
C GLU A 488 -36.27 32.39 14.84
N TYR A 489 -37.49 31.86 14.79
CA TYR A 489 -37.80 30.67 13.99
C TYR A 489 -37.57 30.92 12.48
N GLN A 490 -38.03 32.06 11.97
CA GLN A 490 -37.80 32.47 10.58
C GLN A 490 -36.31 32.71 10.28
N LEU A 491 -35.59 33.33 11.20
CA LEU A 491 -34.14 33.57 11.07
C LEU A 491 -33.35 32.27 11.04
N GLU A 492 -33.65 31.31 11.92
CA GLU A 492 -32.95 30.01 11.92
C GLU A 492 -33.29 29.20 10.67
N TRP A 493 -34.54 29.26 10.20
CA TRP A 493 -34.93 28.62 8.96
C TRP A 493 -34.20 29.23 7.74
N GLN A 494 -34.07 30.56 7.70
CA GLN A 494 -33.27 31.25 6.68
C GLN A 494 -31.79 30.86 6.76
N ARG A 495 -31.20 30.90 7.96
CA ARG A 495 -29.81 30.51 8.19
C ARG A 495 -29.55 29.07 7.74
N SER A 496 -30.39 28.13 8.13
CA SER A 496 -30.27 26.72 7.74
C SER A 496 -30.40 26.56 6.21
N SER A 497 -31.32 27.28 5.57
CA SER A 497 -31.43 27.31 4.11
C SER A 497 -30.18 27.87 3.43
N ASP A 498 -29.58 28.91 4.00
CA ASP A 498 -28.36 29.53 3.47
C ASP A 498 -27.13 28.63 3.65
N GLU A 499 -26.96 28.02 4.82
CA GLU A 499 -25.88 27.04 5.09
C GLU A 499 -25.97 25.84 4.15
N MET A 500 -27.17 25.31 3.91
CA MET A 500 -27.43 24.23 2.94
C MET A 500 -27.07 24.65 1.51
N ASN A 501 -27.48 25.87 1.11
CA ASN A 501 -27.18 26.43 -0.21
C ASN A 501 -25.67 26.61 -0.41
N ASP A 502 -24.95 27.06 0.61
CA ASP A 502 -23.50 27.26 0.55
C ASP A 502 -22.73 25.94 0.58
N ALA A 503 -23.17 24.95 1.37
CA ALA A 503 -22.63 23.58 1.31
C ALA A 503 -22.78 22.99 -0.10
N MET A 504 -23.95 23.17 -0.74
CA MET A 504 -24.20 22.73 -2.10
C MET A 504 -23.33 23.47 -3.14
N ARG A 505 -23.11 24.78 -2.97
CA ARG A 505 -22.19 25.57 -3.82
C ARG A 505 -20.74 25.15 -3.65
N ASN A 506 -20.31 24.85 -2.43
CA ASN A 506 -18.94 24.41 -2.14
C ASN A 506 -18.67 23.00 -2.69
N ALA A 507 -19.64 22.08 -2.57
CA ALA A 507 -19.60 20.77 -3.21
C ALA A 507 -19.47 20.87 -4.75
N ARG A 508 -20.15 21.86 -5.36
CA ARG A 508 -20.03 22.16 -6.81
C ARG A 508 -18.65 22.69 -7.19
N ARG A 509 -18.03 23.54 -6.37
CA ARG A 509 -16.72 24.15 -6.66
C ARG A 509 -15.54 23.16 -6.54
N GLY A 510 -15.68 22.09 -5.76
CA GLY A 510 -14.62 21.10 -5.53
C GLY A 510 -14.51 19.96 -6.55
N SER A 511 -15.41 19.88 -7.54
CA SER A 511 -15.49 18.72 -8.44
C SER A 511 -14.92 19.00 -9.84
N PHE A 512 -13.70 18.52 -10.10
CA PHE A 512 -13.09 18.42 -11.45
C PHE A 512 -13.97 17.63 -12.44
N ILE A 513 -14.85 16.76 -11.91
CA ILE A 513 -15.80 15.93 -12.68
C ILE A 513 -16.92 16.77 -13.34
N SER A 514 -17.19 18.00 -12.88
CA SER A 514 -18.22 18.87 -13.48
C SER A 514 -17.93 19.30 -14.92
N GLN A 515 -16.69 19.16 -15.40
CA GLN A 515 -16.31 19.48 -16.79
C GLN A 515 -16.44 18.29 -17.75
N ILE A 516 -16.65 17.06 -17.23
CA ILE A 516 -16.66 15.82 -18.03
C ILE A 516 -18.03 15.11 -17.96
N ALA A 517 -18.87 15.43 -16.97
CA ALA A 517 -20.18 14.80 -16.78
C ALA A 517 -21.34 15.77 -17.05
N THR A 518 -22.43 15.22 -17.57
CA THR A 518 -23.70 15.91 -17.84
C THR A 518 -24.23 16.64 -16.59
N GLU A 519 -24.54 17.93 -16.73
CA GLU A 519 -25.20 18.71 -15.69
C GLU A 519 -26.61 18.18 -15.40
N SER A 520 -26.88 17.83 -14.14
CA SER A 520 -28.22 17.51 -13.65
C SER A 520 -28.74 18.60 -12.72
N LEU A 521 -29.93 19.12 -13.05
CA LEU A 521 -30.62 20.16 -12.27
C LEU A 521 -31.63 19.49 -11.35
N ILE A 522 -31.45 19.69 -10.03
CA ILE A 522 -32.40 19.22 -9.01
C ILE A 522 -33.60 20.17 -9.03
N LEU A 523 -34.78 19.64 -9.33
CA LEU A 523 -36.04 20.37 -9.31
C LEU A 523 -36.78 20.07 -8.01
N TYR A 524 -36.90 21.09 -7.16
CA TYR A 524 -37.82 21.13 -6.01
C TYR A 524 -37.91 19.82 -5.19
N GLY A 525 -36.76 19.20 -4.88
CA GLY A 525 -36.65 18.08 -3.94
C GLY A 525 -37.23 16.73 -4.34
N ASN A 526 -37.96 16.62 -5.47
CA ASN A 526 -38.71 15.40 -5.81
C ASN A 526 -38.23 14.69 -7.09
N GLY A 527 -37.24 15.23 -7.81
CA GLY A 527 -36.73 14.59 -9.03
C GLY A 527 -35.45 15.22 -9.56
N MET A 528 -34.70 14.42 -10.30
CA MET A 528 -33.52 14.83 -11.04
C MET A 528 -33.82 14.84 -12.53
N VAL A 529 -33.36 15.87 -13.24
CA VAL A 529 -33.41 15.94 -14.71
C VAL A 529 -31.99 15.91 -15.26
N SER A 530 -31.73 14.97 -16.17
CA SER A 530 -30.44 14.81 -16.86
C SER A 530 -30.63 14.88 -18.37
N TRP A 531 -29.63 15.41 -19.09
CA TRP A 531 -29.66 15.60 -20.54
C TRP A 531 -28.67 14.67 -21.25
N VAL A 532 -29.15 13.62 -21.92
CA VAL A 532 -28.24 12.68 -22.61
C VAL A 532 -28.07 13.12 -24.07
N PRO A 533 -26.82 13.31 -24.56
CA PRO A 533 -26.56 13.54 -25.97
C PRO A 533 -26.82 12.24 -26.75
N GLU A 534 -27.69 12.32 -27.76
CA GLU A 534 -27.99 11.18 -28.63
C GLU A 534 -26.92 11.11 -29.72
N GLY A 535 -26.06 10.08 -29.67
CA GLY A 535 -24.94 9.94 -30.60
C GLY A 535 -25.29 9.05 -31.80
N ASP A 536 -25.21 9.60 -33.01
CA ASP A 536 -24.35 9.09 -34.09
C ASP A 536 -24.41 10.06 -35.29
N LYS A 537 -23.38 10.91 -35.43
CA LYS A 537 -22.90 11.54 -36.68
C LYS A 537 -21.78 12.53 -36.40
N ASN A 538 -20.71 12.40 -37.17
CA ASN A 538 -19.66 13.40 -37.36
C ASN A 538 -20.25 14.79 -37.61
N VAL A 539 -20.36 15.65 -36.60
CA VAL A 539 -20.55 17.09 -36.80
C VAL A 539 -19.88 17.86 -35.66
N THR A 540 -18.76 18.49 -35.99
CA THR A 540 -18.34 19.77 -35.43
C THR A 540 -19.46 20.79 -35.64
N GLU A 541 -20.24 21.09 -34.59
CA GLU A 541 -20.90 22.37 -34.27
C GLU A 541 -22.14 22.13 -33.37
N ASN A 542 -22.17 22.83 -32.24
CA ASN A 542 -23.31 23.06 -31.33
C ASN A 542 -24.00 21.82 -30.70
N LEU A 543 -23.40 21.32 -29.62
CA LEU A 543 -23.88 20.32 -28.65
C LEU A 543 -25.24 20.61 -27.94
N LYS A 544 -25.97 21.68 -28.31
CA LYS A 544 -27.15 22.13 -27.55
C LYS A 544 -28.51 21.66 -28.08
N ASP A 545 -28.62 21.24 -29.33
CA ASP A 545 -29.93 21.01 -29.97
C ASP A 545 -30.37 19.53 -30.09
N SER A 546 -29.56 18.57 -29.64
CA SER A 546 -29.87 17.13 -29.77
C SER A 546 -29.74 16.36 -28.45
N SER A 547 -30.11 16.96 -27.33
CA SER A 547 -30.11 16.30 -26.03
C SER A 547 -31.52 15.87 -25.61
N ARG A 548 -31.67 14.60 -25.21
CA ARG A 548 -32.93 14.04 -24.71
C ARG A 548 -33.03 14.29 -23.20
N ARG A 549 -34.15 14.86 -22.76
CA ARG A 549 -34.50 15.00 -21.34
C ARG A 549 -34.85 13.65 -20.75
N ILE A 550 -34.19 13.28 -19.65
CA ILE A 550 -34.53 12.12 -18.82
C ILE A 550 -34.87 12.63 -17.42
N GLU A 551 -36.06 12.30 -16.95
CA GLU A 551 -36.49 12.55 -15.57
C GLU A 551 -36.35 11.27 -14.78
N THR A 552 -35.56 11.31 -13.71
CA THR A 552 -35.44 10.21 -12.76
C THR A 552 -36.05 10.65 -11.44
N ALA A 553 -37.11 9.95 -11.03
CA ALA A 553 -37.66 10.10 -9.69
C ALA A 553 -36.57 9.68 -8.68
N MET A 554 -36.25 10.56 -7.72
CA MET A 554 -35.29 10.22 -6.69
C MET A 554 -35.92 9.22 -5.72
N THR A 555 -35.28 8.06 -5.57
CA THR A 555 -35.48 7.22 -4.39
C THR A 555 -34.88 7.94 -3.18
N SER A 556 -35.70 8.25 -2.19
CA SER A 556 -35.24 8.81 -0.93
C SER A 556 -34.50 7.73 -0.14
N PHE A 557 -33.19 7.89 0.02
CA PHE A 557 -32.44 7.19 1.05
C PHE A 557 -32.47 8.06 2.31
N THR A 558 -33.30 7.66 3.27
CA THR A 558 -33.39 8.37 4.55
C THR A 558 -32.36 7.76 5.49
N HIS A 559 -31.32 8.51 5.81
CA HIS A 559 -30.37 8.16 6.87
C HIS A 559 -30.73 8.96 8.13
N SER A 560 -31.00 8.26 9.24
CA SER A 560 -31.21 8.89 10.55
C SER A 560 -29.94 8.76 11.37
N MET A 561 -29.28 9.88 11.68
CA MET A 561 -28.15 9.92 12.61
C MET A 561 -28.64 10.45 13.96
N GLN A 562 -28.22 9.82 15.06
CA GLN A 562 -28.48 10.35 16.41
C GLN A 562 -27.46 11.45 16.71
N ILE A 563 -27.94 12.63 17.07
CA ILE A 563 -27.11 13.76 17.52
C ILE A 563 -27.08 13.75 19.06
N PRO A 564 -25.91 13.83 19.70
CA PRO A 564 -25.80 13.89 21.16
C PRO A 564 -26.55 15.10 21.72
N ARG A 565 -27.47 14.86 22.66
CA ARG A 565 -28.36 15.92 23.19
C ARG A 565 -27.61 17.09 23.82
N GLN A 566 -26.49 16.85 24.52
CA GLN A 566 -25.72 17.93 25.14
C GLN A 566 -25.02 18.82 24.11
N GLN A 567 -24.81 18.36 22.87
CA GLN A 567 -24.31 19.24 21.81
C GLN A 567 -25.28 20.40 21.52
N LEU A 568 -26.57 20.21 21.78
CA LEU A 568 -27.60 21.26 21.66
C LEU A 568 -27.85 21.99 22.99
N LEU A 569 -27.86 21.26 24.10
CA LEU A 569 -28.28 21.80 25.41
C LEU A 569 -27.14 22.46 26.20
N ASP A 570 -25.92 21.92 26.12
CA ASP A 570 -24.72 22.38 26.83
C ASP A 570 -23.45 22.00 26.04
N PRO A 571 -23.20 22.62 24.88
CA PRO A 571 -22.06 22.27 24.03
C PRO A 571 -20.73 22.50 24.75
N VAL A 572 -20.62 23.57 25.55
CA VAL A 572 -19.39 23.89 26.29
C VAL A 572 -19.12 22.87 27.39
N GLY A 573 -20.14 22.44 28.12
CA GLY A 573 -20.01 21.40 29.13
C GLY A 573 -19.63 20.04 28.53
N LEU A 574 -20.23 19.70 27.39
CA LEU A 574 -19.89 18.49 26.63
C LEU A 574 -18.43 18.52 26.17
N ASP A 575 -17.99 19.59 25.52
CA ASP A 575 -16.61 19.75 25.05
C ASP A 575 -15.62 19.67 26.22
N LYS A 576 -15.93 20.33 27.34
CA LYS A 576 -15.10 20.27 28.55
C LYS A 576 -15.00 18.85 29.11
N MET A 577 -16.10 18.09 29.13
CA MET A 577 -16.12 16.70 29.55
C MET A 577 -15.23 15.84 28.65
N LEU A 578 -15.43 15.90 27.32
CA LEU A 578 -14.65 15.12 26.37
C LEU A 578 -13.16 15.47 26.42
N LEU A 579 -12.82 16.77 26.47
CA LEU A 579 -11.43 17.23 26.60
C LEU A 579 -10.79 16.74 27.90
N SER A 580 -11.54 16.73 29.01
CA SER A 580 -11.03 16.19 30.28
C SER A 580 -10.69 14.69 30.17
N TYR A 581 -11.51 13.92 29.46
CA TYR A 581 -11.26 12.49 29.25
C TYR A 581 -10.11 12.25 28.27
N ILE A 582 -9.99 13.07 27.23
CA ILE A 582 -8.85 13.02 26.29
C ILE A 582 -7.54 13.31 27.02
N THR A 583 -7.50 14.35 27.86
CA THR A 583 -6.27 14.82 28.52
C THR A 583 -5.93 14.11 29.84
N GLU A 584 -6.85 13.29 30.37
CA GLU A 584 -6.61 12.46 31.56
C GLU A 584 -5.39 11.55 31.36
N LYS A 585 -4.49 11.51 32.36
CA LYS A 585 -3.30 10.67 32.33
C LYS A 585 -3.60 9.28 32.89
N SER A 586 -2.89 8.28 32.37
CA SER A 586 -2.92 6.91 32.91
C SER A 586 -2.69 6.94 34.43
N PRO A 587 -3.50 6.18 35.21
CA PRO A 587 -3.30 6.03 36.66
C PRO A 587 -2.14 5.08 37.00
N VAL A 588 -1.59 4.37 36.00
CA VAL A 588 -0.42 3.47 36.10
C VAL A 588 0.85 4.16 35.64
#